data_AF-A0A2J4YJ63-F1
#
_entry.id   AF-A0A2J4YJ63-F1
#
_cell.length_a   1.000
_cell.length_b   1.000
_cell.length_c   1.000
_cell.angle_alpha   90.00
_cell.angle_beta   90.00
_cell.angle_gamma   90.00
#
_symmetry.space_group_name_H-M   'P 1'
#
loop_
_entity.id
_entity.type
_entity.pdbx_description
1 polymer ?
#
loop_
_entity_poly.entity_id
_entity_poly.type
_entity_poly.pdbx_seq_one_letter_code
_entity_poly.pdbx_strand_id
1 'polypeptide(L)'
;MRALLTPEIAPRMGVVLLRPGADLMPLFRRGRVLIEPEPERYAEYQTGAIPPATQPLEGDPTVLPIFENMDVLIRAGGLVGLEAELERTFECQYPHATWHSDNFTLFRHEPGSIRLCWGCDNLVRDQFTQELAGIARKNLVSWLISVICSRLGFNEDHVLTIPELCWWLVINDLSHVIPETLARKAMRLPEVRHQSVMKESDLQPDFAATELVQKKILALKVDTETPESFMLRPKRRRWINENYTSWVKTQQCACCN
;
A
#
# COMPACT_ATOMS: atom_id res chain seq x y z
N MET A 1 -9.53 -16.78 -6.04
CA MET A 1 -10.97 -16.81 -6.40
C MET A 1 -11.77 -17.17 -5.17
N ARG A 2 -12.57 -16.22 -4.68
CA ARG A 2 -13.43 -16.36 -3.51
C ARG A 2 -14.88 -16.25 -3.95
N ALA A 3 -15.78 -16.91 -3.25
CA ALA A 3 -17.21 -16.88 -3.55
C ALA A 3 -18.00 -16.58 -2.28
N LEU A 4 -19.02 -15.73 -2.41
CA LEU A 4 -20.01 -15.50 -1.39
C LEU A 4 -21.23 -16.35 -1.74
N LEU A 5 -21.55 -17.33 -0.91
CA LEU A 5 -22.66 -18.25 -1.16
C LEU A 5 -23.65 -18.23 -0.01
N THR A 6 -24.93 -18.11 -0.35
CA THR A 6 -26.02 -18.24 0.63
C THR A 6 -26.24 -19.72 0.96
N PRO A 7 -26.06 -20.14 2.23
CA PRO A 7 -26.26 -21.53 2.62
C PRO A 7 -27.74 -21.87 2.77
N GLU A 8 -28.15 -23.02 2.25
CA GLU A 8 -29.44 -23.62 2.51
C GLU A 8 -29.27 -24.65 3.63
N ILE A 9 -29.78 -24.34 4.82
CA ILE A 9 -29.57 -25.14 6.02
C ILE A 9 -30.73 -26.13 6.17
N ALA A 10 -30.41 -27.42 6.26
CA ALA A 10 -31.34 -28.49 6.61
C ALA A 10 -31.15 -28.90 8.09
N PRO A 11 -31.77 -28.18 9.05
CA PRO A 11 -31.41 -28.26 10.48
C PRO A 11 -31.61 -29.64 11.09
N ARG A 12 -32.60 -30.41 10.64
CA ARG A 12 -32.88 -31.76 11.15
C ARG A 12 -31.87 -32.82 10.70
N MET A 13 -31.12 -32.54 9.63
CA MET A 13 -30.14 -33.46 9.05
C MET A 13 -28.70 -33.07 9.38
N GLY A 14 -28.47 -31.87 9.93
CA GLY A 14 -27.12 -31.34 10.14
C GLY A 14 -26.36 -31.10 8.83
N VAL A 15 -27.07 -30.90 7.71
CA VAL A 15 -26.50 -30.71 6.38
C VAL A 15 -26.68 -29.26 5.95
N VAL A 16 -25.64 -28.68 5.35
CA VAL A 16 -25.67 -27.37 4.70
C VAL A 16 -25.40 -27.57 3.21
N LEU A 17 -26.31 -27.09 2.37
CA LEU A 17 -26.16 -27.09 0.92
C LEU A 17 -25.73 -25.70 0.43
N LEU A 18 -24.71 -25.67 -0.43
CA LEU A 18 -24.23 -24.47 -1.11
C LEU A 18 -24.50 -24.63 -2.61
N ARG A 19 -25.09 -23.60 -3.24
CA ARG A 19 -25.40 -23.60 -4.69
C ARG A 19 -24.50 -22.60 -5.44
N PRO A 20 -23.29 -23.01 -5.86
CA PRO A 20 -22.31 -22.11 -6.47
C PRO A 20 -22.54 -21.74 -7.95
N GLY A 21 -23.31 -22.52 -8.71
CA GLY A 21 -23.39 -22.37 -10.17
C GLY A 21 -22.17 -22.94 -10.91
N ALA A 22 -22.26 -23.05 -12.25
CA ALA A 22 -21.28 -23.78 -13.06
C ALA A 22 -19.84 -23.21 -12.95
N ASP A 23 -19.72 -21.89 -12.85
CA ASP A 23 -18.43 -21.18 -12.85
C ASP A 23 -17.65 -21.36 -11.53
N LEU A 24 -18.36 -21.59 -10.42
CA LEU A 24 -17.78 -21.71 -9.08
C LEU A 24 -17.74 -23.16 -8.58
N MET A 25 -18.36 -24.11 -9.30
CA MET A 25 -18.25 -25.55 -9.02
C MET A 25 -16.80 -26.07 -8.92
N PRO A 26 -15.81 -25.56 -9.69
CA PRO A 26 -14.41 -25.98 -9.54
C PRO A 26 -13.82 -25.76 -8.14
N LEU A 27 -14.33 -24.79 -7.35
CA LEU A 27 -13.87 -24.55 -5.97
C LEU A 27 -14.13 -25.75 -5.06
N PHE A 28 -15.28 -26.40 -5.22
CA PHE A 28 -15.69 -27.55 -4.40
C PHE A 28 -15.10 -28.87 -4.88
N ARG A 29 -14.63 -28.94 -6.13
CA ARG A 29 -13.96 -30.14 -6.68
C ARG A 29 -12.53 -30.30 -6.15
N ARG A 30 -11.92 -29.25 -5.60
CA ARG A 30 -10.55 -29.25 -5.05
C ARG A 30 -10.46 -29.85 -3.63
N GLY A 31 -11.57 -30.31 -3.06
CA GLY A 31 -11.62 -31.03 -1.78
C GLY A 31 -12.14 -30.17 -0.63
N ARG A 32 -11.30 -29.90 0.37
CA ARG A 32 -11.70 -29.15 1.58
C ARG A 32 -11.86 -27.66 1.29
N VAL A 33 -12.90 -27.06 1.83
CA VAL A 33 -13.22 -25.63 1.68
C VAL A 33 -13.25 -24.99 3.07
N LEU A 34 -12.62 -23.81 3.22
CA LEU A 34 -12.72 -22.98 4.41
C LEU A 34 -13.98 -22.11 4.28
N ILE A 35 -14.83 -22.12 5.29
CA ILE A 35 -16.05 -21.31 5.36
C ILE A 35 -15.84 -20.26 6.45
N GLU A 36 -15.97 -19.00 6.08
CA GLU A 36 -15.89 -17.86 6.98
C GLU A 36 -17.25 -17.15 7.03
N PRO A 37 -17.65 -16.57 8.18
CA PRO A 37 -18.80 -15.70 8.23
C PRO A 37 -18.60 -14.50 7.29
N GLU A 38 -19.69 -14.01 6.73
CA GLU A 38 -19.66 -12.87 5.83
C GLU A 38 -19.07 -11.62 6.52
N PRO A 39 -17.98 -11.05 6.00
CA PRO A 39 -17.47 -9.76 6.44
C PRO A 39 -18.48 -8.63 6.14
N GLU A 40 -18.60 -7.64 7.03
CA GLU A 40 -19.54 -6.50 6.88
C GLU A 40 -19.45 -5.80 5.51
N ARG A 41 -18.26 -5.72 4.92
CA ARG A 41 -18.02 -5.10 3.60
C ARG A 41 -18.69 -5.81 2.42
N TYR A 42 -19.08 -7.07 2.58
CA TYR A 42 -19.70 -7.85 1.52
C TYR A 42 -21.22 -7.96 1.66
N ALA A 43 -21.82 -7.38 2.70
CA ALA A 43 -23.25 -7.47 2.99
C ALA A 43 -24.19 -7.03 1.84
N GLU A 44 -23.72 -6.13 0.97
CA GLU A 44 -24.49 -5.64 -0.18
C GLU A 44 -24.27 -6.48 -1.45
N TYR A 45 -23.30 -7.38 -1.46
CA TYR A 45 -22.97 -8.19 -2.63
C TYR A 45 -23.97 -9.35 -2.79
N GLN A 46 -24.32 -9.63 -4.04
CA GLN A 46 -25.15 -10.79 -4.36
C GLN A 46 -24.34 -12.09 -4.22
N THR A 47 -25.07 -13.20 -4.07
CA THR A 47 -24.49 -14.55 -4.12
C THR A 47 -23.75 -14.76 -5.44
N GLY A 48 -22.47 -15.14 -5.36
CA GLY A 48 -21.63 -15.33 -6.55
C GLY A 48 -20.14 -15.19 -6.28
N ALA A 49 -19.38 -14.99 -7.36
CA ALA A 49 -17.95 -14.74 -7.29
C ALA A 49 -17.72 -13.36 -6.66
N ILE A 50 -16.88 -13.29 -5.64
CA ILE A 50 -16.48 -12.00 -5.09
C ILE A 50 -15.58 -11.34 -6.13
N PRO A 51 -15.92 -10.14 -6.63
CA PRO A 51 -15.03 -9.45 -7.55
C PRO A 51 -13.69 -9.17 -6.86
N PRO A 52 -12.59 -9.08 -7.62
CA PRO A 52 -11.30 -8.68 -7.05
C PRO A 52 -11.50 -7.39 -6.26
N ALA A 53 -10.91 -7.33 -5.07
CA ALA A 53 -11.15 -6.22 -4.15
C ALA A 53 -10.75 -4.91 -4.84
N THR A 54 -11.70 -3.98 -5.01
CA THR A 54 -11.40 -2.67 -5.58
C THR A 54 -10.45 -1.96 -4.65
N GLN A 55 -9.28 -1.59 -5.15
CA GLN A 55 -8.27 -0.94 -4.33
C GLN A 55 -8.59 0.56 -4.20
N PRO A 56 -9.01 1.05 -3.02
CA PRO A 56 -9.44 2.44 -2.86
C PRO A 56 -8.29 3.44 -3.07
N LEU A 57 -7.04 3.00 -2.88
CA LEU A 57 -5.85 3.83 -3.10
C LEU A 57 -5.53 4.10 -4.58
N GLU A 58 -6.12 3.34 -5.51
CA GLU A 58 -5.83 3.49 -6.95
C GLU A 58 -6.27 4.85 -7.51
N GLY A 59 -7.30 5.47 -6.89
CA GLY A 59 -7.87 6.74 -7.32
C GLY A 59 -7.59 7.94 -6.40
N ASP A 60 -6.86 7.77 -5.28
CA ASP A 60 -6.65 8.86 -4.32
C ASP A 60 -5.54 9.82 -4.83
N PRO A 61 -5.87 11.09 -5.16
CA PRO A 61 -4.91 12.05 -5.70
C PRO A 61 -3.77 12.37 -4.72
N THR A 62 -3.93 12.11 -3.42
CA THR A 62 -2.87 12.34 -2.44
C THR A 62 -1.76 11.30 -2.48
N VAL A 63 -2.05 10.11 -3.02
CA VAL A 63 -1.14 8.97 -3.05
C VAL A 63 -0.47 8.82 -4.42
N LEU A 64 -1.09 9.32 -5.49
CA LEU A 64 -0.51 9.31 -6.84
C LEU A 64 0.93 9.88 -6.91
N PRO A 65 1.26 11.02 -6.28
CA PRO A 65 2.63 11.55 -6.33
C PRO A 65 3.67 10.63 -5.69
N ILE A 66 3.25 9.77 -4.74
CA ILE A 66 4.13 8.78 -4.10
C ILE A 66 4.42 7.65 -5.08
N PHE A 67 3.39 7.16 -5.77
CA PHE A 67 3.55 6.07 -6.73
C PHE A 67 4.35 6.49 -7.96
N GLU A 68 4.23 7.75 -8.39
CA GLU A 68 5.03 8.31 -9.49
C GLU A 68 6.47 8.65 -9.09
N ASN A 69 6.83 8.58 -7.81
CA ASN A 69 8.18 8.90 -7.35
C ASN A 69 9.19 7.82 -7.80
N MET A 70 10.28 8.26 -8.45
CA MET A 70 11.30 7.37 -9.00
C MET A 70 11.98 6.50 -7.94
N ASP A 71 12.18 6.99 -6.72
CA ASP A 71 12.83 6.22 -5.66
C ASP A 71 11.93 5.06 -5.19
N VAL A 72 10.62 5.29 -5.14
CA VAL A 72 9.60 4.26 -4.85
C VAL A 72 9.62 3.19 -5.94
N LEU A 73 9.65 3.60 -7.22
CA LEU A 73 9.71 2.69 -8.36
C LEU A 73 10.97 1.84 -8.34
N ILE A 74 12.14 2.45 -8.17
CA ILE A 74 13.44 1.76 -8.09
C ILE A 74 13.41 0.71 -6.98
N ARG A 75 12.88 1.07 -5.81
CA ARG A 75 12.86 0.16 -4.65
C ARG A 75 11.88 -1.00 -4.82
N ALA A 76 10.77 -0.79 -5.52
CA ALA A 76 9.79 -1.82 -5.84
C ALA A 76 10.30 -2.84 -6.86
N GLY A 77 11.23 -2.45 -7.75
CA GLY A 77 11.80 -3.33 -8.78
C GLY A 77 12.07 -2.64 -10.12
N GLY A 78 11.83 -1.33 -10.19
CA GLY A 78 11.98 -0.52 -11.39
C GLY A 78 10.93 -0.82 -12.47
N LEU A 79 11.02 -0.10 -13.58
CA LEU A 79 10.11 -0.28 -14.73
C LEU A 79 10.22 -1.69 -15.33
N VAL A 80 11.37 -2.35 -15.22
CA VAL A 80 11.55 -3.73 -15.69
C VAL A 80 10.62 -4.69 -14.95
N GLY A 81 10.41 -4.49 -13.64
CA GLY A 81 9.47 -5.29 -12.86
C GLY A 81 8.02 -5.07 -13.30
N LEU A 82 7.66 -3.84 -13.66
CA LEU A 82 6.34 -3.50 -14.22
C LEU A 82 6.14 -4.17 -15.58
N GLU A 83 7.14 -4.09 -16.45
CA GLU A 83 7.12 -4.70 -17.79
C GLU A 83 6.95 -6.22 -17.72
N ALA A 84 7.70 -6.88 -16.82
CA ALA A 84 7.57 -8.32 -16.61
C ALA A 84 6.17 -8.73 -16.13
N GLU A 85 5.50 -7.90 -15.33
CA GLU A 85 4.13 -8.18 -14.91
C GLU A 85 3.13 -7.97 -16.06
N LEU A 86 3.30 -6.91 -16.85
CA LEU A 86 2.47 -6.63 -18.02
C LEU A 86 2.59 -7.70 -19.12
N GLU A 87 3.75 -8.35 -19.24
CA GLU A 87 3.95 -9.47 -20.18
C GLU A 87 3.09 -10.70 -19.85
N ARG A 88 2.65 -10.85 -18.59
CA ARG A 88 1.78 -11.96 -18.17
C ARG A 88 0.33 -11.78 -18.62
N THR A 89 -0.04 -10.55 -18.97
CA THR A 89 -1.39 -10.21 -19.46
C THR A 89 -1.42 -10.24 -20.98
N PHE A 90 -2.37 -11.00 -21.53
CA PHE A 90 -2.56 -11.19 -22.97
C PHE A 90 -3.76 -10.40 -23.51
N GLU A 91 -3.90 -9.15 -23.07
CA GLU A 91 -4.99 -8.27 -23.48
C GLU A 91 -4.45 -6.90 -23.89
N CYS A 92 -5.00 -6.35 -24.97
CA CYS A 92 -4.66 -5.00 -25.42
C CYS A 92 -5.42 -3.97 -24.59
N GLN A 93 -4.71 -3.03 -23.97
CA GLN A 93 -5.30 -2.06 -23.05
C GLN A 93 -5.86 -0.80 -23.75
N TYR A 94 -5.61 -0.63 -25.05
CA TYR A 94 -6.09 0.53 -25.80
C TYR A 94 -7.56 0.36 -26.23
N PRO A 95 -8.50 1.18 -25.73
CA PRO A 95 -9.93 0.93 -25.89
C PRO A 95 -10.51 1.40 -27.24
N HIS A 96 -9.81 2.28 -27.97
CA HIS A 96 -10.38 2.95 -29.14
C HIS A 96 -10.13 2.23 -30.47
N ALA A 97 -9.40 1.12 -30.44
CA ALA A 97 -9.15 0.35 -31.67
C ALA A 97 -10.31 -0.60 -31.95
N THR A 98 -10.71 -0.67 -33.23
CA THR A 98 -11.74 -1.59 -33.70
C THR A 98 -11.20 -2.99 -33.99
N TRP A 99 -9.87 -3.13 -34.10
CA TRP A 99 -9.20 -4.39 -34.39
C TRP A 99 -7.95 -4.54 -33.52
N HIS A 100 -7.74 -5.76 -33.01
CA HIS A 100 -6.57 -6.12 -32.21
C HIS A 100 -5.86 -7.34 -32.82
N SER A 101 -4.53 -7.31 -32.84
CA SER A 101 -3.70 -8.45 -33.23
C SER A 101 -3.44 -9.39 -32.05
N ASP A 102 -3.14 -10.66 -32.35
CA ASP A 102 -2.79 -11.68 -31.34
C ASP A 102 -1.40 -11.47 -30.71
N ASN A 103 -0.52 -10.73 -31.39
CA ASN A 103 0.81 -10.39 -30.89
C ASN A 103 0.80 -9.05 -30.15
N PHE A 104 1.60 -8.99 -29.09
CA PHE A 104 1.63 -7.87 -28.16
C PHE A 104 3.04 -7.29 -27.97
N THR A 105 3.10 -5.99 -27.73
CA THR A 105 4.31 -5.21 -27.40
C THR A 105 4.10 -4.45 -26.08
N LEU A 106 5.21 -3.94 -25.54
CA LEU A 106 5.20 -3.02 -24.41
C LEU A 106 5.53 -1.63 -24.94
N PHE A 107 4.66 -0.67 -24.64
CA PHE A 107 4.83 0.72 -25.00
C PHE A 107 5.18 1.54 -23.75
N ARG A 108 6.35 2.17 -23.75
CA ARG A 108 6.80 3.03 -22.65
C ARG A 108 6.21 4.42 -22.79
N HIS A 109 5.44 4.85 -21.79
CA HIS A 109 4.85 6.18 -21.74
C HIS A 109 4.87 6.67 -20.29
N GLU A 110 5.46 7.83 -20.03
CA GLU A 110 5.54 8.40 -18.67
C GLU A 110 4.14 8.53 -18.05
N PRO A 111 3.92 8.10 -16.79
CA PRO A 111 4.90 7.66 -15.79
C PRO A 111 5.26 6.15 -15.80
N GLY A 112 4.74 5.34 -16.72
CA GLY A 112 4.88 3.88 -16.67
C GLY A 112 4.98 3.18 -18.03
N SER A 113 4.30 2.04 -18.16
CA SER A 113 4.29 1.23 -19.38
C SER A 113 2.90 0.64 -19.63
N ILE A 114 2.59 0.40 -20.90
CA ILE A 114 1.27 -0.02 -21.39
C ILE A 114 1.43 -1.29 -22.22
N ARG A 115 0.49 -2.22 -22.08
CA ARG A 115 0.40 -3.43 -22.92
C ARG A 115 -0.47 -3.16 -24.14
N LEU A 116 0.12 -3.21 -25.33
CA LEU A 116 -0.57 -2.96 -26.60
C LEU A 116 -0.41 -4.15 -27.55
N CYS A 117 -1.37 -4.33 -28.46
CA CYS A 117 -1.17 -5.23 -29.60
C CYS A 117 -0.36 -4.52 -30.71
N TRP A 118 0.28 -5.26 -31.62
CA TRP A 118 1.08 -4.69 -32.72
C TRP A 118 0.31 -3.66 -33.56
N GLY A 119 -0.99 -3.88 -33.78
CA GLY A 119 -1.85 -2.94 -34.51
C GLY A 119 -2.00 -1.61 -33.77
N CYS A 120 -2.35 -1.65 -32.48
CA CYS A 120 -2.51 -0.47 -31.65
C CYS A 120 -1.18 0.24 -31.38
N ASP A 121 -0.08 -0.50 -31.24
CA ASP A 121 1.26 0.07 -31.05
C ASP A 121 1.65 0.99 -32.21
N ASN A 122 1.35 0.58 -33.44
CA ASN A 122 1.62 1.41 -34.62
C ASN A 122 0.72 2.64 -34.71
N LEU A 123 -0.54 2.55 -34.24
CA LEU A 123 -1.48 3.67 -34.24
C LEU A 123 -1.11 4.73 -33.21
N VAL A 124 -0.65 4.28 -32.04
CA VAL A 124 -0.36 5.11 -30.88
C VAL A 124 1.10 5.56 -30.83
N ARG A 125 1.93 5.06 -31.75
CA ARG A 125 3.34 5.43 -31.86
C ARG A 125 3.50 6.95 -31.92
N ASP A 126 4.40 7.46 -31.09
CA ASP A 126 4.72 8.88 -30.93
C ASP A 126 3.57 9.77 -30.43
N GLN A 127 2.46 9.20 -29.94
CA GLN A 127 1.38 9.94 -29.29
C GLN A 127 1.63 10.07 -27.78
N PHE A 128 1.53 11.30 -27.27
CA PHE A 128 1.65 11.63 -25.85
C PHE A 128 0.33 12.21 -25.32
N THR A 129 -0.69 11.37 -25.23
CA THR A 129 -2.02 11.78 -24.76
C THR A 129 -2.19 11.54 -23.27
N GLN A 130 -3.02 12.37 -22.63
CA GLN A 130 -3.36 12.20 -21.21
C GLN A 130 -4.07 10.87 -20.94
N GLU A 131 -4.77 10.31 -21.93
CA GLU A 131 -5.42 9.00 -21.82
C GLU A 131 -4.40 7.86 -21.68
N LEU A 132 -3.34 7.88 -22.50
CA LEU A 132 -2.25 6.89 -22.41
C LEU A 132 -1.50 7.03 -21.09
N ALA A 133 -1.22 8.26 -20.67
CA ALA A 133 -0.66 8.53 -19.34
C ALA A 133 -1.56 7.96 -18.22
N GLY A 134 -2.89 8.07 -18.38
CA GLY A 134 -3.87 7.51 -17.45
C GLY A 134 -3.83 5.99 -17.39
N ILE A 135 -3.70 5.30 -18.54
CA ILE A 135 -3.58 3.83 -18.60
C ILE A 135 -2.25 3.39 -17.96
N ALA A 136 -1.14 4.05 -18.33
CA ALA A 136 0.18 3.78 -17.77
C ALA A 136 0.20 3.94 -16.24
N ARG A 137 -0.46 4.99 -15.73
CA ARG A 137 -0.59 5.25 -14.29
C ARG A 137 -1.37 4.15 -13.58
N LYS A 138 -2.50 3.70 -14.12
CA LYS A 138 -3.29 2.60 -13.54
C LYS A 138 -2.46 1.31 -13.43
N ASN A 139 -1.74 0.96 -14.50
CA ASN A 139 -0.86 -0.20 -14.52
C ASN A 139 0.23 -0.10 -13.44
N LEU A 140 0.88 1.06 -13.37
CA LEU A 140 1.94 1.33 -12.40
C LEU A 140 1.43 1.21 -10.96
N VAL A 141 0.27 1.81 -10.66
CA VAL A 141 -0.30 1.79 -9.32
C VAL A 141 -0.71 0.36 -8.94
N SER A 142 -1.45 -0.33 -9.82
CA SER A 142 -1.86 -1.73 -9.61
C SER A 142 -0.67 -2.66 -9.37
N TRP A 143 0.38 -2.53 -10.18
CA TRP A 143 1.62 -3.27 -10.01
C TRP A 143 2.32 -2.94 -8.68
N LEU A 144 2.45 -1.66 -8.31
CA LEU A 144 3.06 -1.27 -7.03
C LEU A 144 2.29 -1.85 -5.84
N ILE A 145 0.96 -1.80 -5.87
CA ILE A 145 0.13 -2.39 -4.81
C ILE A 145 0.39 -3.90 -4.71
N SER A 146 0.42 -4.62 -5.84
CA SER A 146 0.72 -6.05 -5.87
C SER A 146 2.11 -6.34 -5.28
N VAL A 147 3.13 -5.57 -5.66
CA VAL A 147 4.49 -5.72 -5.13
C VAL A 147 4.55 -5.42 -3.63
N ILE A 148 3.88 -4.36 -3.16
CA ILE A 148 3.85 -3.99 -1.75
C ILE A 148 3.17 -5.09 -0.93
N CYS A 149 1.99 -5.55 -1.37
CA CYS A 149 1.28 -6.65 -0.73
C CYS A 149 2.13 -7.91 -0.67
N SER A 150 2.75 -8.29 -1.79
CA SER A 150 3.63 -9.46 -1.87
C SER A 150 4.83 -9.35 -0.93
N ARG A 151 5.50 -8.19 -0.87
CA ARG A 151 6.65 -7.94 0.02
C ARG A 151 6.28 -7.90 1.50
N LEU A 152 5.08 -7.45 1.84
CA LEU A 152 4.56 -7.49 3.21
C LEU A 152 4.02 -8.87 3.58
N GLY A 153 3.94 -9.81 2.63
CA GLY A 153 3.45 -11.18 2.85
C GLY A 153 1.92 -11.29 2.86
N PHE A 154 1.22 -10.30 2.30
CA PHE A 154 -0.23 -10.34 2.14
C PHE A 154 -0.64 -11.11 0.88
N ASN A 155 -1.89 -11.56 0.86
CA ASN A 155 -2.50 -12.23 -0.29
C ASN A 155 -2.83 -11.21 -1.40
N GLU A 156 -3.01 -11.70 -2.63
CA GLU A 156 -3.37 -10.87 -3.80
C GLU A 156 -4.71 -10.12 -3.63
N ASP A 157 -5.65 -10.67 -2.85
CA ASP A 157 -6.96 -10.05 -2.57
C ASP A 157 -6.94 -9.04 -1.40
N HIS A 158 -5.76 -8.73 -0.84
CA HIS A 158 -5.64 -7.80 0.29
C HIS A 158 -5.77 -6.35 -0.15
N VAL A 159 -6.64 -5.61 0.54
CA VAL A 159 -6.81 -4.18 0.31
C VAL A 159 -5.73 -3.44 1.08
N LEU A 160 -4.72 -2.93 0.37
CA LEU A 160 -3.62 -2.20 1.00
C LEU A 160 -4.17 -0.92 1.65
N THR A 161 -3.92 -0.75 2.95
CA THR A 161 -4.34 0.42 3.72
C THR A 161 -3.26 1.51 3.74
N ILE A 162 -3.64 2.75 4.06
CA ILE A 162 -2.69 3.87 4.18
C ILE A 162 -1.56 3.57 5.19
N PRO A 163 -1.84 3.05 6.41
CA PRO A 163 -0.78 2.72 7.36
C PRO A 163 0.19 1.64 6.84
N GLU A 164 -0.31 0.64 6.11
CA GLU A 164 0.52 -0.42 5.51
C GLU A 164 1.43 0.12 4.40
N LEU A 165 0.90 1.02 3.57
CA LEU A 165 1.71 1.74 2.58
C LEU A 165 2.81 2.56 3.25
N CYS A 166 2.46 3.37 4.26
CA CYS A 166 3.44 4.15 5.03
C CYS A 166 4.48 3.26 5.70
N TRP A 167 4.08 2.11 6.24
CA TRP A 167 4.98 1.14 6.85
C TRP A 167 5.97 0.55 5.84
N TRP A 168 5.51 0.18 4.65
CA TRP A 168 6.39 -0.28 3.58
C TRP A 168 7.40 0.81 3.18
N LEU A 169 6.97 2.06 3.05
CA LEU A 169 7.86 3.18 2.73
C LEU A 169 8.93 3.37 3.82
N VAL A 170 8.57 3.28 5.09
CA VAL A 170 9.50 3.42 6.22
C VAL A 170 10.52 2.26 6.25
N ILE A 171 10.09 1.01 6.06
CA ILE A 171 11.00 -0.15 5.99
C ILE A 171 12.03 0.01 4.87
N ASN A 172 11.66 0.70 3.80
CA ASN A 172 12.45 0.86 2.60
C ASN A 172 13.27 2.17 2.57
N ASP A 173 13.37 2.90 3.68
CA ASP A 173 14.08 4.19 3.83
C ASP A 173 13.49 5.34 2.99
N LEU A 174 12.20 5.26 2.64
CA LEU A 174 11.47 6.25 1.82
C LEU A 174 10.55 7.15 2.65
N SER A 175 10.88 7.36 3.93
CA SER A 175 10.08 8.17 4.86
C SER A 175 9.98 9.66 4.47
N HIS A 176 10.86 10.14 3.59
CA HIS A 176 10.85 11.52 3.09
C HIS A 176 9.81 11.76 1.99
N VAL A 177 9.35 10.70 1.31
CA VAL A 177 8.34 10.77 0.25
C VAL A 177 6.91 10.92 0.82
N ILE A 178 6.73 10.59 2.11
CA ILE A 178 5.42 10.58 2.76
C ILE A 178 4.93 12.02 2.97
N PRO A 179 3.79 12.42 2.38
CA PRO A 179 3.20 13.73 2.62
C PRO A 179 2.67 13.86 4.06
N GLU A 180 2.67 15.09 4.60
CA GLU A 180 2.17 15.39 5.94
C GLU A 180 0.70 14.98 6.14
N THR A 181 -0.14 15.13 5.11
CA THR A 181 -1.54 14.70 5.12
C THR A 181 -1.66 13.18 5.31
N LEU A 182 -0.82 12.41 4.61
CA LEU A 182 -0.81 10.96 4.69
C LEU A 182 -0.22 10.48 6.03
N ALA A 183 0.86 11.12 6.49
CA ALA A 183 1.45 10.86 7.79
C ALA A 183 0.45 11.07 8.93
N ARG A 184 -0.36 12.14 8.88
CA ARG A 184 -1.42 12.38 9.86
C ARG A 184 -2.50 11.31 9.82
N LYS A 185 -2.98 10.94 8.62
CA LYS A 185 -3.95 9.84 8.45
C LYS A 185 -3.41 8.52 9.00
N ALA A 186 -2.16 8.19 8.69
CA ALA A 186 -1.50 6.97 9.18
C ALA A 186 -1.38 6.94 10.71
N MET A 187 -1.03 8.09 11.30
CA MET A 187 -0.88 8.26 12.75
C MET A 187 -2.21 8.53 13.49
N ARG A 188 -3.34 8.58 12.77
CA ARG A 188 -4.67 8.95 13.30
C ARG A 188 -4.68 10.32 13.98
N LEU A 189 -3.86 11.26 13.48
CA LEU A 189 -3.84 12.65 13.92
C LEU A 189 -4.91 13.46 13.17
N PRO A 190 -5.48 14.50 13.78
CA PRO A 190 -6.45 15.37 13.12
C PRO A 190 -5.80 16.12 11.95
N GLU A 191 -6.60 16.33 10.89
CA GLU A 191 -6.19 17.15 9.75
C GLU A 191 -6.02 18.61 10.16
N VAL A 192 -4.90 19.21 9.75
CA VAL A 192 -4.64 20.63 9.98
C VAL A 192 -5.38 21.42 8.91
N ARG A 193 -6.48 22.05 9.29
CA ARG A 193 -7.18 23.00 8.43
C ARG A 193 -6.54 24.37 8.62
N HIS A 194 -5.67 24.75 7.70
CA HIS A 194 -5.19 26.13 7.64
C HIS A 194 -6.32 27.01 7.12
N GLN A 195 -6.88 27.87 7.98
CA GLN A 195 -7.77 28.93 7.51
C GLN A 195 -6.90 30.08 6.99
N SER A 196 -7.41 30.85 6.02
CA SER A 196 -6.69 31.99 5.44
C SER A 196 -6.47 33.13 6.45
N VAL A 197 -7.29 33.20 7.50
CA VAL A 197 -7.18 34.16 8.59
C VAL A 197 -7.27 33.38 9.90
N MET A 198 -6.21 33.43 10.70
CA MET A 198 -6.12 32.79 12.01
C MET A 198 -5.58 33.81 13.01
N LYS A 199 -5.99 33.73 14.27
CA LYS A 199 -5.36 34.52 15.32
C LYS A 199 -3.99 33.90 15.63
N GLU A 200 -2.96 34.72 15.79
CA GLU A 200 -1.59 34.23 16.05
C GLU A 200 -1.52 33.40 17.35
N SER A 201 -2.36 33.69 18.34
CA SER A 201 -2.47 32.90 19.58
C SER A 201 -2.96 31.47 19.38
N ASP A 202 -3.54 31.15 18.23
CA ASP A 202 -4.07 29.82 17.90
C ASP A 202 -2.99 28.96 17.23
N LEU A 203 -1.80 29.53 16.93
CA LEU A 203 -0.63 28.79 16.46
C LEU A 203 0.01 28.05 17.63
N GLN A 204 -0.39 26.79 17.83
CA GLN A 204 0.30 25.89 18.75
C GLN A 204 1.49 25.24 18.03
N PRO A 205 2.73 25.36 18.55
CA PRO A 205 3.86 24.62 18.04
C PRO A 205 3.66 23.14 18.35
N ASP A 206 3.39 22.36 17.31
CA ASP A 206 3.30 20.90 17.36
C ASP A 206 4.33 20.28 16.40
N PHE A 207 4.66 19.01 16.61
CA PHE A 207 5.58 18.32 15.72
C PHE A 207 4.90 18.01 14.38
N ALA A 208 5.66 18.10 13.29
CA ALA A 208 5.19 17.59 12.01
C ALA A 208 5.01 16.06 12.09
N ALA A 209 3.91 15.54 11.57
CA ALA A 209 3.63 14.12 11.56
C ALA A 209 4.69 13.35 10.76
N THR A 210 5.22 13.96 9.70
CA THR A 210 6.38 13.47 8.94
C THR A 210 7.61 13.24 9.82
N GLU A 211 7.94 14.17 10.73
CA GLU A 211 9.05 13.98 11.66
C GLU A 211 8.83 12.80 12.61
N LEU A 212 7.59 12.60 13.06
CA LEU A 212 7.24 11.49 13.95
C LEU A 212 7.42 10.13 13.25
N VAL A 213 7.04 10.05 11.98
CA VAL A 213 7.22 8.85 11.15
C VAL A 213 8.70 8.59 10.85
N GLN A 214 9.50 9.63 10.65
CA GLN A 214 10.93 9.53 10.39
C GLN A 214 11.75 9.15 11.64
N LYS A 215 11.36 9.61 12.84
CA LYS A 215 12.18 9.51 14.06
C LYS A 215 12.24 8.13 14.73
N LYS A 216 11.73 7.05 14.14
CA LYS A 216 11.67 5.75 14.84
C LYS A 216 12.00 4.55 13.97
N ILE A 217 13.28 4.41 13.66
CA ILE A 217 14.01 3.16 13.91
C ILE A 217 15.34 3.58 14.51
N LEU A 218 15.40 3.73 15.84
CA LEU A 218 16.69 3.74 16.53
C LEU A 218 17.27 2.35 16.32
N ALA A 219 18.08 2.20 15.26
CA ALA A 219 18.93 1.04 15.10
C ALA A 219 19.81 1.00 16.35
N LEU A 220 19.41 0.17 17.31
CA LEU A 220 20.19 -0.12 18.51
C LEU A 220 21.46 -0.78 18.00
N LYS A 221 22.47 0.05 17.73
CA LYS A 221 23.80 -0.40 17.36
C LYS A 221 24.44 -0.93 18.64
N VAL A 222 24.10 -2.16 18.99
CA VAL A 222 24.73 -2.89 20.08
C VAL A 222 26.09 -3.32 19.56
N ASP A 223 27.12 -2.71 20.10
CA ASP A 223 28.50 -3.05 19.76
C ASP A 223 28.79 -4.46 20.30
N THR A 224 28.95 -5.44 19.41
CA THR A 224 29.04 -6.86 19.79
C THR A 224 30.32 -7.18 20.55
N GLU A 225 31.35 -6.33 20.42
CA GLU A 225 32.64 -6.46 21.09
C GLU A 225 32.91 -5.27 22.03
N THR A 226 31.91 -4.87 22.82
CA THR A 226 32.17 -3.89 23.89
C THR A 226 33.29 -4.40 24.81
N PRO A 227 34.29 -3.58 25.20
CA PRO A 227 35.39 -3.98 26.09
C PRO A 227 34.92 -4.58 27.42
N GLU A 228 33.70 -4.22 27.83
CA GLU A 228 33.03 -4.69 29.04
C GLU A 228 32.60 -6.16 28.94
N SER A 229 32.35 -6.68 27.73
CA SER A 229 32.01 -8.09 27.50
C SER A 229 33.18 -9.05 27.83
N PHE A 230 34.42 -8.56 27.74
CA PHE A 230 35.63 -9.32 28.08
C PHE A 230 36.00 -9.24 29.58
N MET A 231 35.24 -8.51 30.39
CA MET A 231 35.54 -8.32 31.82
C MET A 231 34.72 -9.27 32.70
N LEU A 232 35.39 -9.97 33.62
CA LEU A 232 34.75 -10.90 34.58
C LEU A 232 33.76 -10.21 35.55
N ARG A 233 33.94 -8.90 35.77
CA ARG A 233 33.01 -8.01 36.50
C ARG A 233 33.00 -6.63 35.84
N PRO A 234 32.05 -6.36 34.92
CA PRO A 234 31.97 -5.07 34.23
C PRO A 234 31.67 -3.92 35.21
N LYS A 235 32.35 -2.78 35.05
CA LYS A 235 32.03 -1.58 35.82
C LYS A 235 30.73 -0.98 35.29
N ARG A 236 29.75 -0.76 36.17
CA ARG A 236 28.48 -0.10 35.80
C ARG A 236 28.77 1.35 35.42
N ARG A 237 28.44 1.73 34.18
CA ARG A 237 28.44 3.14 33.78
C ARG A 237 27.19 3.82 34.31
N ARG A 238 27.36 5.03 34.82
CA ARG A 238 26.23 5.91 35.10
C ARG A 238 25.60 6.30 33.76
N TRP A 239 24.32 6.03 33.61
CA TRP A 239 23.58 6.52 32.45
C TRP A 239 23.48 8.03 32.51
N ILE A 240 23.95 8.70 31.45
CA ILE A 240 23.92 10.15 31.29
C ILE A 240 23.25 10.41 29.94
N ASN A 241 22.15 11.15 29.96
CA ASN A 241 21.43 11.55 28.75
C ASN A 241 21.15 13.04 28.84
N GLU A 242 21.99 13.84 28.17
CA GLU A 242 21.91 15.29 28.19
C GLU A 242 20.56 15.80 27.69
N ASN A 243 20.05 15.20 26.60
CA ASN A 243 18.74 15.56 26.03
C ASN A 243 17.61 15.37 27.04
N TYR A 244 17.60 14.26 27.77
CA TYR A 244 16.61 14.02 28.82
C TYR A 244 16.76 15.03 29.97
N THR A 245 17.98 15.27 30.45
CA THR A 245 18.20 16.24 31.54
C THR A 245 17.86 17.68 31.15
N SER A 246 18.05 18.05 29.89
CA SER A 246 17.67 19.35 29.34
C SER A 246 16.15 19.48 29.24
N TRP A 247 15.46 18.45 28.75
CA TRP A 247 13.99 18.43 28.68
C TRP A 247 13.34 18.51 30.06
N VAL A 248 13.87 17.82 31.08
CA VAL A 248 13.35 17.91 32.46
C VAL A 248 13.43 19.34 32.99
N LYS A 249 14.49 20.07 32.66
CA LYS A 249 14.67 21.48 33.07
C LYS A 249 13.73 22.44 32.35
N THR A 250 13.20 22.07 31.19
CA THR A 250 12.21 22.88 30.46
C THR A 250 10.76 22.60 30.88
N GLN A 251 10.51 21.58 31.70
CA GLN A 251 9.16 21.31 32.22
C GLN A 251 8.78 22.32 33.32
N GLN A 252 7.49 22.62 33.40
CA GLN A 252 6.95 23.55 34.38
C GLN A 252 7.15 22.99 35.80
N CYS A 253 7.70 23.82 36.70
CA CYS A 253 8.01 23.39 38.05
C CYS A 253 6.73 23.15 38.84
N ALA A 254 6.56 21.94 39.39
CA ALA A 254 5.38 21.58 40.19
C ALA A 254 5.16 22.46 41.44
N CYS A 255 6.18 23.21 41.88
CA CYS A 255 6.10 24.12 43.01
C CYS A 255 6.00 25.60 42.61
N CYS A 256 6.14 25.94 41.33
CA CYS A 256 6.06 27.31 40.82
C CYS A 256 5.01 27.33 39.71
N ASN A 257 3.74 27.24 40.10
CA ASN A 257 2.61 27.61 39.24
C ASN A 257 2.54 29.12 39.09
#